data_AF-A0A6I6NKP3-F1
#
_entry.id   AF-A0A6I6NKP3-F1
#
_cell.length_a   1.000
_cell.length_b   1.000
_cell.length_c   1.000
_cell.angle_alpha   90.00
_cell.angle_beta   90.00
_cell.angle_gamma   90.00
#
_symmetry.space_group_name_H-M   'P 1'
#
loop_
_entity.id
_entity.type
_entity.pdbx_description
1 polymer ?
#
loop_
_entity_poly.entity_id
_entity_poly.type
_entity_poly.pdbx_seq_one_letter_code
_entity_poly.pdbx_strand_id
1 'polypeptide(L)'
;MTLEPAEGTVQAVVLYAGRLLLAERGEGWRLPSGTAEPAESAEATAARVVYELTGYLVDGTESLAPEDGATAVVCQLLTESPSDGARLEPEQLRWTPLADTADADLPAVVRAYVAGHTPV
;
A
#
# COMPACT_ATOMS: atom_id res chain seq x y z
N MET A 1 12.51 14.58 14.31
CA MET A 1 13.00 13.20 14.21
C MET A 1 12.65 12.73 12.82
N THR A 2 13.62 12.65 11.92
CA THR A 2 13.42 12.13 10.56
C THR A 2 13.33 10.62 10.71
N LEU A 3 12.19 10.02 10.38
CA LEU A 3 12.05 8.57 10.37
C LEU A 3 12.90 8.06 9.20
N GLU A 4 14.09 7.55 9.51
CA GLU A 4 14.86 6.77 8.54
C GLU A 4 14.02 5.54 8.19
N PRO A 5 13.67 5.32 6.91
CA PRO A 5 12.99 4.11 6.50
C PRO A 5 13.84 2.91 6.90
N ALA A 6 13.25 2.00 7.68
CA ALA A 6 13.92 0.78 8.08
C ALA A 6 14.19 -0.04 6.79
N GLU A 7 15.44 -0.39 6.55
CA GLU A 7 15.85 -1.26 5.44
C GLU A 7 14.89 -2.47 5.36
N GLY A 8 14.28 -2.69 4.20
CA GLY A 8 13.30 -3.77 4.02
C GLY A 8 11.85 -3.40 4.32
N THR A 9 11.51 -2.10 4.40
CA THR A 9 10.12 -1.65 4.42
C THR A 9 9.46 -1.90 3.05
N VAL A 10 8.28 -2.50 3.06
CA VAL A 10 7.46 -2.73 1.87
C VAL A 10 6.16 -1.96 2.00
N GLN A 11 5.77 -1.28 0.91
CA GLN A 11 4.52 -0.51 0.81
C GLN A 11 3.63 -1.14 -0.26
N ALA A 12 2.38 -1.44 0.07
CA ALA A 12 1.43 -2.05 -0.85
C ALA A 12 0.60 -0.99 -1.59
N VAL A 13 0.72 -0.97 -2.92
CA VAL A 13 -0.07 -0.15 -3.84
C VAL A 13 -1.26 -0.98 -4.33
N VAL A 14 -2.33 -1.01 -3.53
CA VAL A 14 -3.53 -1.80 -3.85
C VAL A 14 -4.48 -0.97 -4.71
N LEU A 15 -4.63 -1.37 -5.97
CA LEU A 15 -5.49 -0.70 -6.94
C LEU A 15 -6.77 -1.50 -7.19
N TYR A 16 -7.91 -0.83 -7.10
CA TYR A 16 -9.20 -1.43 -7.45
C TYR A 16 -10.16 -0.36 -7.99
N ALA A 17 -10.74 -0.63 -9.16
CA ALA A 17 -11.73 0.25 -9.80
C ALA A 17 -11.31 1.74 -9.88
N GLY A 18 -10.05 2.02 -10.22
CA GLY A 18 -9.51 3.38 -10.30
C GLY A 18 -9.36 4.08 -8.94
N ARG A 19 -9.24 3.29 -7.86
CA ARG A 19 -9.01 3.77 -6.51
C ARG A 19 -7.80 3.07 -5.90
N LEU A 20 -7.12 3.79 -5.01
CA LEU A 20 -6.00 3.34 -4.21
C LEU A 20 -6.45 3.14 -2.76
N LEU A 21 -6.11 1.99 -2.17
CA LEU A 21 -6.31 1.76 -0.74
C LEU A 21 -5.27 2.53 0.06
N LEU A 22 -5.75 3.35 1.01
CA LEU A 22 -4.92 4.05 1.98
C LEU A 22 -5.31 3.63 3.39
N ALA A 23 -4.31 3.62 4.27
CA ALA A 23 -4.45 3.41 5.70
C ALA A 23 -4.05 4.69 6.45
N GLU A 24 -4.80 5.01 7.50
CA GLU A 24 -4.45 6.09 8.41
C GLU A 24 -3.28 5.66 9.30
N ARG A 25 -2.22 6.48 9.37
CA ARG A 25 -1.07 6.23 10.24
C ARG A 25 -0.55 7.52 10.86
N GLY A 26 -0.84 7.74 12.13
CA GLY A 26 -0.53 9.00 12.80
C GLY A 26 -1.41 10.11 12.25
N GLU A 27 -0.83 11.20 11.77
CA GLU A 27 -1.57 12.38 11.29
C GLU A 27 -1.87 12.38 9.78
N GLY A 28 -1.83 11.23 9.09
CA GLY A 28 -2.08 11.22 7.64
C GLY A 28 -2.36 9.86 7.00
N TRP A 29 -2.82 9.91 5.76
CA TRP A 29 -3.14 8.76 4.92
C TRP A 29 -1.92 8.29 4.13
N ARG A 30 -1.60 7.01 4.23
CA ARG A 30 -0.41 6.39 3.61
C ARG A 30 -0.76 5.04 2.98
N LEU A 31 0.16 4.49 2.21
CA LEU A 31 0.06 3.10 1.75
C LEU A 31 0.12 2.14 2.95
N PRO A 32 -0.66 1.04 2.95
CA PRO A 32 -0.43 -0.07 3.87
C PRO A 32 1.02 -0.53 3.77
N SER A 33 1.73 -0.62 4.89
CA SER A 33 3.17 -0.85 4.91
C SER A 33 3.61 -1.70 6.09
N GLY A 34 4.66 -2.49 5.90
CA GLY A 34 5.30 -3.28 6.96
C GLY A 34 6.72 -3.65 6.59
N THR A 35 7.42 -4.30 7.52
CA THR A 35 8.80 -4.78 7.29
C THR A 35 8.75 -6.20 6.74
N ALA A 36 9.63 -6.50 5.79
CA ALA A 36 9.83 -7.85 5.28
C ALA A 36 10.42 -8.76 6.37
N GLU A 37 9.84 -9.96 6.51
CA GLU A 37 10.40 -11.00 7.38
C GLU A 37 11.60 -11.70 6.71
N PRO A 38 12.46 -12.41 7.47
CA PRO A 38 13.60 -13.11 6.90
C PRO A 38 13.19 -14.09 5.80
N ALA A 39 13.81 -13.97 4.62
CA ALA A 39 13.52 -14.74 3.41
C ALA A 39 12.13 -14.53 2.80
N GLU A 40 11.39 -13.50 3.22
CA GLU A 40 10.14 -13.08 2.59
C GLU A 40 10.44 -12.21 1.37
N SER A 41 9.72 -12.43 0.26
CA SER A 41 9.80 -11.54 -0.90
C SER A 41 9.01 -10.26 -0.66
N ALA A 42 9.27 -9.21 -1.43
CA ALA A 42 8.52 -7.96 -1.32
C ALA A 42 7.04 -8.17 -1.64
N GLU A 43 6.73 -9.01 -2.62
CA GLU A 43 5.36 -9.36 -3.00
C GLU A 43 4.62 -10.11 -1.88
N ALA A 44 5.29 -11.10 -1.27
CA ALA A 44 4.74 -11.82 -0.12
C ALA A 44 4.53 -10.90 1.08
N THR A 45 5.46 -9.96 1.31
CA THR A 45 5.35 -8.94 2.36
C THR A 45 4.16 -8.04 2.13
N ALA A 46 3.98 -7.53 0.90
CA ALA A 46 2.85 -6.67 0.57
C ALA A 46 1.51 -7.39 0.79
N ALA A 47 1.40 -8.65 0.34
CA ALA A 47 0.19 -9.44 0.54
C ALA A 47 -0.13 -9.68 2.03
N ARG A 48 0.88 -10.07 2.82
CA ARG A 48 0.73 -10.26 4.27
C ARG A 48 0.31 -8.97 4.97
N VAL A 49 1.00 -7.87 4.69
CA VAL A 49 0.73 -6.57 5.30
C VAL A 49 -0.69 -6.10 5.01
N VAL A 50 -1.15 -6.22 3.76
CA VAL A 50 -2.53 -5.85 3.41
C VAL A 50 -3.53 -6.71 4.17
N TYR A 51 -3.32 -8.02 4.23
CA TYR A 51 -4.22 -8.91 4.96
C TYR A 51 -4.26 -8.57 6.46
N GLU A 52 -3.10 -8.47 7.12
CA GLU A 52 -3.03 -8.18 8.55
C GLU A 52 -3.61 -6.82 8.93
N LEU A 53 -3.36 -5.79 8.11
CA LEU A 53 -3.82 -4.44 8.41
C LEU A 53 -5.28 -4.23 8.04
N THR A 54 -5.72 -4.79 6.92
CA THR A 54 -6.98 -4.38 6.27
C THR A 54 -7.99 -5.50 6.11
N GLY A 55 -7.58 -6.76 6.28
CA GLY A 55 -8.40 -7.94 6.04
C GLY A 55 -8.58 -8.30 4.56
N TYR A 56 -8.16 -7.44 3.62
CA TYR A 56 -8.22 -7.74 2.19
C TYR A 56 -7.15 -8.76 1.78
N LEU A 57 -7.51 -9.64 0.86
CA LEU A 57 -6.56 -10.48 0.15
C LEU A 57 -6.14 -9.82 -1.16
N VAL A 58 -4.83 -9.81 -1.40
CA VAL A 58 -4.23 -9.29 -2.63
C VAL A 58 -3.16 -10.25 -3.15
N ASP A 59 -2.85 -10.13 -4.44
CA ASP A 59 -1.67 -10.71 -5.06
C ASP A 59 -0.66 -9.60 -5.39
N GLY A 60 0.59 -9.74 -4.98
CA GLY A 60 1.66 -8.79 -5.31
C GLY A 60 2.21 -9.08 -6.72
N THR A 61 2.01 -8.15 -7.66
CA THR A 61 2.26 -8.42 -9.08
C THR A 61 3.51 -7.75 -9.64
N GLU A 62 3.89 -6.59 -9.10
CA GLU A 62 5.03 -5.82 -9.62
C GLU A 62 5.71 -5.03 -8.51
N SER A 63 7.02 -5.19 -8.36
CA SER A 63 7.85 -4.36 -7.48
C SER A 63 8.32 -3.12 -8.24
N LEU A 64 7.99 -1.93 -7.74
CA LEU A 64 8.49 -0.66 -8.25
C LEU A 64 9.94 -0.43 -7.80
N ALA A 65 10.63 0.49 -8.48
CA ALA A 65 11.99 0.87 -8.09
C ALA A 65 12.01 1.36 -6.62
N PRO A 66 12.94 0.88 -5.78
CA PRO A 66 12.99 1.27 -4.38
C PRO A 66 13.31 2.77 -4.25
N GLU A 67 12.65 3.41 -3.30
CA GLU A 67 12.80 4.83 -2.98
C GLU A 67 13.06 4.94 -1.47
N ASP A 68 14.14 5.63 -1.10
CA ASP A 68 14.58 5.75 0.30
C ASP A 68 14.59 4.39 1.04
N GLY A 69 15.14 3.33 0.47
CA GLY A 69 15.22 2.02 1.15
C GLY A 69 13.88 1.30 1.39
N ALA A 70 12.77 1.84 0.90
CA ALA A 70 11.47 1.18 0.86
C ALA A 70 11.14 0.68 -0.55
N THR A 71 10.49 -0.48 -0.63
CA THR A 71 10.01 -1.06 -1.90
C THR A 71 8.49 -0.92 -1.97
N ALA A 72 7.99 -0.24 -3.00
CA ALA A 72 6.56 -0.22 -3.29
C ALA A 72 6.19 -1.41 -4.20
N VAL A 73 5.12 -2.12 -3.88
CA VAL A 73 4.64 -3.27 -4.65
C VAL A 73 3.21 -3.02 -5.09
N VAL A 74 2.96 -3.13 -6.38
CA VAL A 74 1.63 -3.08 -6.96
C VAL A 74 0.89 -4.38 -6.65
N CYS A 75 -0.32 -4.25 -6.13
CA CYS A 75 -1.13 -5.37 -5.68
C CYS A 75 -2.49 -5.39 -6.38
N GLN A 76 -2.90 -6.57 -6.84
CA GLN A 76 -4.25 -6.82 -7.35
C GLN A 76 -5.15 -7.33 -6.25
N LEU A 77 -6.32 -6.69 -6.07
CA LEU A 77 -7.32 -7.10 -5.10
C LEU A 77 -8.00 -8.41 -5.50
N LEU A 78 -8.00 -9.40 -4.59
CA LEU A 78 -8.61 -10.71 -4.80
C LEU A 78 -9.96 -10.87 -4.10
N THR A 79 -10.32 -9.94 -3.22
CA THR A 79 -11.55 -9.99 -2.40
C THR A 79 -12.25 -8.64 -2.41
N GLU A 80 -13.58 -8.64 -2.59
CA GLU A 80 -14.37 -7.40 -2.59
C GLU A 80 -14.63 -6.86 -1.18
N SER A 81 -14.51 -7.71 -0.16
CA SER A 81 -14.74 -7.36 1.25
C SER A 81 -13.60 -7.86 2.13
N PRO A 82 -13.23 -7.11 3.19
CA PRO A 82 -12.19 -7.51 4.11
C PRO A 82 -12.64 -8.68 4.99
N SER A 83 -11.69 -9.54 5.36
CA SER A 83 -11.87 -10.59 6.35
C SER A 83 -11.88 -10.01 7.78
N ASP A 84 -12.52 -10.71 8.71
CA ASP A 84 -12.45 -10.38 10.14
C ASP A 84 -11.01 -10.46 10.70
N GLY A 85 -10.75 -9.71 11.78
CA GLY A 85 -9.48 -9.75 12.50
C GLY A 85 -8.38 -8.85 11.93
N ALA A 86 -8.72 -7.94 11.02
CA ALA A 86 -7.83 -6.86 10.59
C ALA A 86 -7.40 -6.00 11.79
N ARG A 87 -6.15 -5.51 11.76
CA ARG A 87 -5.63 -4.64 12.83
C ARG A 87 -6.18 -3.22 12.76
N LEU A 88 -6.54 -2.73 11.58
CA LEU A 88 -7.11 -1.41 11.39
C LEU A 88 -8.63 -1.50 11.32
N GLU A 89 -9.28 -0.56 11.98
CA GLU A 89 -10.72 -0.41 11.89
C GLU A 89 -11.12 0.13 10.50
N PRO A 90 -12.36 -0.13 10.04
CA PRO A 90 -12.83 0.36 8.74
C PRO A 90 -12.71 1.88 8.56
N GLU A 91 -12.80 2.65 9.65
CA GLU A 91 -12.69 4.11 9.68
C GLU A 91 -11.27 4.59 9.36
N GLN A 92 -10.27 3.73 9.58
CA GLN A 92 -8.85 3.99 9.34
C GLN A 92 -8.42 3.52 7.95
N LEU A 93 -9.37 3.09 7.11
CA LEU A 93 -9.15 2.63 5.75
C LEU A 93 -9.96 3.49 4.79
N ARG A 94 -9.35 3.88 3.66
CA ARG A 94 -10.06 4.64 2.63
C ARG A 94 -9.64 4.22 1.24
N TRP A 95 -10.63 4.02 0.38
CA TRP A 95 -10.45 3.87 -1.06
C TRP A 95 -10.50 5.25 -1.72
N THR A 96 -9.34 5.75 -2.13
CA THR A 96 -9.20 7.10 -2.71
C THR A 96 -9.16 7.02 -4.22
N PRO A 97 -9.99 7.78 -4.96
CA PRO A 97 -9.81 7.92 -6.41
C PRO A 97 -8.39 8.34 -6.75
N LEU A 98 -7.79 7.78 -7.81
CA LEU A 98 -6.40 8.09 -8.16
C LEU A 98 -6.14 9.60 -8.35
N ALA A 99 -7.12 10.33 -8.89
CA ALA A 99 -7.08 11.78 -9.05
C ALA A 99 -7.04 12.57 -7.71
N ASP A 100 -7.53 11.99 -6.62
CA ASP A 100 -7.64 12.63 -5.30
C ASP A 100 -6.56 12.15 -4.31
N THR A 101 -5.49 11.51 -4.81
CA THR A 101 -4.39 11.00 -3.98
C THR A 101 -3.35 12.06 -3.59
N ALA A 102 -3.54 13.32 -4.00
CA ALA A 102 -2.59 14.40 -3.72
C ALA A 102 -2.37 14.70 -2.23
N ASP A 103 -3.38 14.43 -1.39
CA ASP A 103 -3.35 14.60 0.07
C ASP A 103 -2.65 13.43 0.79
N ALA A 104 -2.37 12.33 0.07
CA ALA A 104 -1.71 11.17 0.64
C ALA A 104 -0.18 11.31 0.61
N ASP A 105 0.46 10.81 1.66
CA ASP A 105 1.92 10.73 1.75
C ASP A 105 2.40 9.53 0.92
N LEU A 106 2.58 9.76 -0.38
CA LEU A 106 3.00 8.76 -1.36
C LEU A 106 4.46 8.98 -1.82
N PRO A 107 5.25 7.92 -1.97
CA PRO A 107 6.55 7.99 -2.65
C PRO A 107 6.43 8.55 -4.07
N ALA A 108 7.46 9.23 -4.57
CA ALA A 108 7.45 9.83 -5.91
C ALA A 108 7.29 8.77 -7.00
N VAL A 109 7.93 7.60 -6.85
CA VAL A 109 7.76 6.45 -7.75
C VAL A 109 6.29 5.98 -7.83
N VAL A 110 5.57 5.98 -6.71
CA VAL A 110 4.15 5.58 -6.67
C VAL A 110 3.28 6.65 -7.32
N ARG A 111 3.54 7.95 -7.05
CA ARG A 111 2.81 9.04 -7.72
C ARG A 111 2.95 8.98 -9.23
N ALA A 112 4.17 8.72 -9.74
CA ALA A 112 4.43 8.56 -11.16
C ALA A 112 3.66 7.36 -11.75
N TYR A 113 3.66 6.22 -11.05
CA TYR A 113 2.92 5.03 -11.45
C TYR A 113 1.40 5.29 -11.55
N VAL A 114 0.83 5.89 -10.50
CA VAL A 114 -0.61 6.20 -10.41
C VAL A 114 -1.04 7.20 -11.49
N ALA A 115 -0.24 8.23 -11.74
CA ALA A 115 -0.52 9.22 -12.79
C ALA A 115 -0.59 8.57 -14.19
N GLY A 116 0.25 7.58 -14.47
CA GLY A 116 0.22 6.82 -15.73
C GLY A 116 -0.98 5.89 -15.89
N HIS A 117 -1.71 5.60 -14.80
CA HIS A 117 -2.86 4.70 -14.75
C HIS A 117 -4.19 5.41 -14.44
N THR A 118 -4.17 6.75 -14.38
CA THR A 118 -5.40 7.53 -14.25
C THR A 118 -6.04 7.67 -15.64
N PRO A 119 -7.27 7.17 -15.87
CA PRO A 119 -7.93 7.34 -17.15
C PRO A 119 -8.17 8.83 -17.43
N VAL A 120 -7.81 9.25 -18.65
CA VAL A 120 -8.05 10.61 -19.18
C VAL A 120 -9.51 10.85 -19.53
#